data_AF-A0A2A2HG42-F1
#
_entry.id   AF-A0A2A2HG42-F1
#
_cell.length_a   1.000
_cell.length_b   1.000
_cell.length_c   1.000
_cell.angle_alpha   90.00
_cell.angle_beta   90.00
_cell.angle_gamma   90.00
#
_symmetry.space_group_name_H-M   'P 1'
#
loop_
_entity.id
_entity.type
_entity.pdbx_description
1 polymer ?
#
loop_
_entity_poly.entity_id
_entity_poly.type
_entity_poly.pdbx_seq_one_letter_code
_entity_poly.pdbx_strand_id
1 'polypeptide(L)'
;MNDGLISIQKIWLKEIWEITGTSKKYPLKLQVKQNKIYNIRPNSNFKYDKECVFKNETDFLKALLKTIKLEKGEKVAQKWKEEFYNNYEKYYHKNIIF
;
A
#
# COMPACT_ATOMS: atom_id res chain seq x y z
N MET A 1 19.50 -24.44 13.72
CA MET A 1 20.29 -23.24 13.35
C MET A 1 21.71 -23.73 13.20
N ASN A 2 22.29 -23.63 12.00
CA ASN A 2 23.63 -24.17 11.71
C ASN A 2 24.67 -23.08 12.01
N ASP A 3 25.55 -23.33 12.99
CA ASP A 3 26.92 -22.79 13.16
C ASP A 3 27.23 -21.32 12.82
N GLY A 4 26.26 -20.40 12.95
CA GLY A 4 26.48 -18.97 12.64
C GLY A 4 26.63 -18.64 11.15
N LEU A 5 26.35 -19.60 10.25
CA LEU A 5 26.37 -19.38 8.80
C LEU A 5 25.11 -18.64 8.34
N ILE A 6 25.30 -17.43 7.79
CA ILE A 6 24.23 -16.62 7.20
C ILE A 6 24.13 -16.93 5.70
N SER A 7 22.92 -17.24 5.23
CA SER A 7 22.64 -17.47 3.81
C SER A 7 21.35 -16.80 3.37
N ILE A 8 21.28 -16.40 2.10
CA ILE A 8 20.07 -15.86 1.49
C ILE A 8 19.23 -17.02 0.97
N GLN A 9 18.11 -17.30 1.64
CA GLN A 9 17.22 -18.39 1.24
C GLN A 9 16.31 -18.01 0.07
N LYS A 10 15.87 -16.75 0.01
CA LYS A 10 14.93 -16.23 -1.00
C LYS A 10 15.18 -14.75 -1.24
N ILE A 11 15.00 -14.32 -2.49
CA ILE A 11 15.04 -12.92 -2.93
C ILE A 11 13.73 -12.62 -3.63
N TRP A 12 13.17 -11.45 -3.37
CA TRP A 12 11.97 -10.96 -4.03
C TRP A 12 12.20 -9.56 -4.58
N LEU A 13 11.86 -9.34 -5.85
CA LEU A 13 11.69 -8.03 -6.46
C LEU A 13 10.20 -7.80 -6.63
N LYS A 14 9.66 -6.78 -5.95
CA LYS A 14 8.22 -6.55 -5.85
C LYS A 14 7.89 -5.07 -5.79
N GLU A 15 6.74 -4.75 -6.36
CA GLU A 15 6.10 -3.45 -6.26
C GLU A 15 5.34 -3.31 -4.92
N ILE A 16 5.08 -2.07 -4.51
CA ILE A 16 4.46 -1.80 -3.21
C ILE A 16 3.06 -2.43 -3.06
N TRP A 17 2.28 -2.46 -4.15
CA TRP A 17 0.94 -3.06 -4.15
C TRP A 17 0.97 -4.59 -4.04
N GLU A 18 2.06 -5.25 -4.43
CA GLU A 18 2.21 -6.70 -4.30
C GLU A 18 2.54 -7.14 -2.86
N ILE A 19 3.19 -6.26 -2.09
CA ILE A 19 3.63 -6.57 -0.71
C ILE A 19 2.77 -5.92 0.36
N THR A 20 1.73 -5.18 0.00
CA THR A 20 0.77 -4.60 0.95
C THR A 20 -0.57 -5.32 0.86
N GLY A 21 -1.54 -4.93 1.71
CA GLY A 21 -2.87 -5.52 1.65
C GLY A 21 -3.87 -4.73 2.47
N THR A 22 -4.98 -5.38 2.83
CA THR A 22 -6.07 -4.78 3.59
C THR A 22 -6.11 -5.31 5.03
N SER A 23 -6.96 -4.73 5.87
CA SER A 23 -7.24 -5.24 7.21
C SER A 23 -8.73 -5.06 7.54
N LYS A 24 -9.21 -5.71 8.62
CA LYS A 24 -10.62 -5.58 9.02
C LYS A 24 -11.05 -4.14 9.30
N LYS A 25 -10.16 -3.32 9.88
CA LYS A 25 -10.47 -1.94 10.28
C LYS A 25 -10.21 -0.92 9.17
N TYR A 26 -9.22 -1.17 8.31
CA TYR A 26 -8.77 -0.22 7.30
C TYR A 26 -8.63 -0.84 5.91
N PRO A 27 -9.06 -0.12 4.85
CA PRO A 27 -8.88 -0.54 3.47
C PRO A 27 -7.42 -0.83 3.13
N LEU A 28 -6.47 -0.04 3.66
CA LEU A 28 -5.05 -0.34 3.63
C LEU A 28 -4.61 -0.94 4.98
N LYS A 29 -3.74 -1.95 4.95
CA LYS A 29 -3.22 -2.59 6.16
C LYS A 29 -2.23 -1.66 6.85
N LEU A 30 -2.49 -1.34 8.11
CA LEU A 30 -1.74 -0.35 8.87
C LEU A 30 -1.28 -0.91 10.22
N GLN A 31 -0.20 -0.31 10.73
CA GLN A 31 0.14 -0.36 12.14
C GLN A 31 -0.53 0.81 12.85
N VAL A 32 -1.41 0.50 13.79
CA VAL A 32 -2.12 1.49 14.60
C VAL A 32 -1.76 1.28 16.07
N LYS A 33 -1.36 2.36 16.76
CA LYS A 33 -1.11 2.36 18.21
C LYS A 33 -1.87 3.53 18.82
N GLN A 34 -2.62 3.27 19.89
CA GLN A 34 -3.44 4.30 20.57
C GLN A 34 -4.29 5.12 19.57
N ASN A 35 -4.97 4.42 18.66
CA ASN A 35 -5.79 5.00 17.58
C ASN A 35 -5.07 5.96 16.61
N LYS A 36 -3.74 5.99 16.61
CA LYS A 36 -2.94 6.73 15.62
C LYS A 36 -2.28 5.77 14.64
N ILE A 37 -2.34 6.11 13.36
CA ILE A 37 -1.64 5.40 12.29
C ILE A 37 -0.16 5.76 12.35
N TYR A 38 0.71 4.75 12.33
CA TYR A 38 2.16 4.94 12.29
C TYR A 38 2.73 4.55 10.93
N ASN A 39 2.47 3.32 10.49
CA ASN A 39 3.09 2.74 9.30
C ASN A 39 2.08 1.96 8.45
N ILE A 40 2.34 1.86 7.15
CA ILE A 40 1.74 0.82 6.30
C ILE A 40 2.40 -0.52 6.63
N ARG A 41 1.62 -1.60 6.72
CA ARG A 41 2.12 -2.93 7.06
C ARG A 41 2.12 -3.85 5.84
N PRO A 42 3.18 -4.65 5.64
CA PRO A 42 3.20 -5.60 4.55
C PRO A 42 2.19 -6.74 4.75
N ASN A 43 1.81 -7.35 3.63
CA ASN A 43 1.17 -8.64 3.53
C ASN A 43 2.26 -9.70 3.22
N SER A 44 2.10 -10.92 3.72
CA SER A 44 3.03 -12.04 3.51
C SER A 44 2.69 -12.95 2.33
N ASN A 45 1.60 -12.69 1.59
CA ASN A 45 1.12 -13.56 0.50
C ASN A 45 2.19 -13.86 -0.55
N PHE A 46 3.02 -12.86 -0.90
CA PHE A 46 4.13 -13.00 -1.84
C PHE A 46 5.20 -14.05 -1.43
N LYS A 47 5.22 -14.46 -0.15
CA LYS A 47 6.16 -15.47 0.35
C LYS A 47 5.68 -16.91 0.15
N TYR A 48 4.38 -17.08 -0.12
CA TYR A 48 3.68 -18.37 -0.15
C TYR A 48 2.98 -18.62 -1.49
N ASP A 49 3.36 -17.88 -2.54
CA ASP A 49 2.75 -17.95 -3.88
C ASP A 49 1.23 -17.81 -3.85
N LYS A 50 0.72 -17.01 -2.91
CA LYS A 50 -0.70 -16.65 -2.80
C LYS A 50 -0.97 -15.38 -3.58
N GLU A 51 -2.20 -15.25 -4.07
CA GLU A 51 -2.64 -14.03 -4.76
C GLU A 51 -2.38 -12.78 -3.91
N CYS A 52 -1.86 -11.74 -4.57
CA CYS A 52 -1.70 -10.43 -3.96
C CYS A 52 -3.07 -9.82 -3.67
N VAL A 53 -3.18 -9.08 -2.57
CA VAL A 53 -4.45 -8.46 -2.19
C VAL A 53 -4.86 -7.38 -3.17
N PHE A 54 -3.89 -6.60 -3.66
CA PHE A 54 -4.09 -5.63 -4.72
C PHE A 54 -3.56 -6.21 -6.02
N LYS A 55 -4.35 -6.11 -7.10
CA LYS A 55 -3.97 -6.68 -8.40
C LYS A 55 -3.06 -5.76 -9.20
N ASN A 56 -3.10 -4.46 -8.90
CA ASN A 56 -2.36 -3.41 -9.59
C ASN A 56 -2.23 -2.17 -8.70
N GLU A 57 -1.49 -1.18 -9.20
CA GLU A 57 -1.28 0.12 -8.55
C GLU A 57 -2.61 0.84 -8.21
N THR A 58 -3.56 0.84 -9.15
CA THR A 58 -4.88 1.50 -8.99
C THR A 58 -5.67 0.94 -7.80
N ASP A 59 -5.65 -0.37 -7.57
CA ASP A 59 -6.31 -1.01 -6.42
C ASP A 59 -5.68 -0.55 -5.10
N PHE A 60 -4.35 -0.44 -5.06
CA PHE A 60 -3.62 0.08 -3.91
C PHE A 60 -3.94 1.56 -3.66
N LEU A 61 -3.94 2.39 -4.71
CA LEU A 61 -4.26 3.81 -4.62
C LEU A 61 -5.70 4.05 -4.15
N LYS A 62 -6.66 3.23 -4.59
CA LYS A 62 -8.04 3.24 -4.07
C LYS A 62 -8.09 2.93 -2.58
N ALA A 63 -7.35 1.92 -2.11
CA ALA A 63 -7.29 1.57 -0.71
C ALA A 63 -6.63 2.68 0.13
N LEU A 64 -5.58 3.31 -0.39
CA LEU A 64 -4.92 4.45 0.22
C LEU A 64 -5.87 5.65 0.36
N LEU A 65 -6.55 6.04 -0.73
CA LEU A 65 -7.51 7.14 -0.73
C LEU A 65 -8.67 6.90 0.24
N LYS A 66 -9.25 5.69 0.24
CA LYS A 66 -10.31 5.32 1.20
C LYS A 66 -9.80 5.39 2.64
N THR A 67 -8.54 5.04 2.89
CA THR A 67 -7.92 5.15 4.21
C THR A 67 -7.75 6.61 4.63
N ILE A 68 -7.30 7.49 3.73
CA ILE A 68 -7.23 8.95 3.97
C ILE A 68 -8.63 9.51 4.28
N LYS A 69 -9.64 9.12 3.50
CA LYS A 69 -11.04 9.53 3.70
C LYS A 69 -11.55 9.14 5.09
N LEU A 70 -11.29 7.91 5.55
CA LEU A 70 -11.71 7.45 6.87
C LEU A 70 -11.06 8.23 8.02
N GLU A 71 -9.81 8.67 7.84
CA GLU A 71 -9.00 9.28 8.92
C GLU A 71 -9.03 10.81 8.94
N LYS A 72 -9.22 11.43 7.77
CA LYS A 72 -9.12 12.88 7.57
C LYS A 72 -10.38 13.49 6.97
N GLY A 73 -11.36 12.68 6.58
CA GLY A 73 -12.62 13.13 6.00
C GLY A 73 -12.55 13.39 4.50
N GLU A 74 -13.73 13.64 3.91
CA GLU A 74 -13.91 13.72 2.46
C GLU A 74 -13.12 14.84 1.80
N LYS A 75 -13.19 16.04 2.37
CA LYS A 75 -12.54 17.23 1.81
C LYS A 75 -11.03 17.04 1.65
N VAL A 76 -10.39 16.43 2.65
CA VAL A 76 -8.94 16.16 2.61
C VAL A 76 -8.62 15.08 1.59
N ALA A 77 -9.42 14.01 1.54
CA ALA A 77 -9.23 12.92 0.57
C ALA A 77 -9.37 13.41 -0.88
N GLN A 78 -10.37 14.25 -1.16
CA GLN A 78 -10.59 14.79 -2.50
C GLN A 78 -9.44 15.71 -2.93
N LYS A 79 -9.01 16.62 -2.04
CA LYS A 79 -7.84 17.47 -2.30
C LYS A 79 -6.58 16.64 -2.57
N TRP A 80 -6.32 15.62 -1.75
CA TRP A 80 -5.18 14.72 -1.96
C TRP A 80 -5.25 14.00 -3.32
N LYS A 81 -6.45 13.57 -3.73
CA LYS A 81 -6.66 12.90 -5.03
C LYS A 81 -6.34 13.82 -6.21
N GLU A 82 -6.82 15.06 -6.16
CA GLU A 82 -6.56 16.07 -7.19
C GLU A 82 -5.06 16.42 -7.27
N GLU A 83 -4.41 16.63 -6.12
CA GLU A 83 -2.97 16.85 -6.05
C GLU A 83 -2.19 15.65 -6.60
N PHE A 84 -2.60 14.42 -6.28
CA PHE A 84 -1.98 13.21 -6.81
C PHE A 84 -2.06 13.16 -8.33
N TYR A 85 -3.24 13.40 -8.93
CA TYR A 85 -3.40 13.38 -10.39
C TYR A 85 -2.53 14.42 -11.09
N ASN A 86 -2.53 15.66 -10.61
CA ASN A 86 -1.71 16.73 -11.18
C ASN A 86 -0.22 16.39 -11.13
N ASN A 87 0.24 15.84 -10.00
CA ASN A 87 1.64 15.46 -9.83
C ASN A 87 2.02 14.25 -10.69
N TYR A 88 1.12 13.26 -10.79
CA TYR A 88 1.34 12.07 -11.60
C TYR A 88 1.44 12.43 -13.08
N GLU A 89 0.52 13.25 -13.60
CA GLU A 89 0.57 13.75 -14.98
C GLU A 89 1.84 14.55 -15.24
N LYS A 90 2.20 15.45 -14.33
CA LYS A 90 3.42 16.27 -14.48
C LYS A 90 4.70 15.44 -14.55
N TYR A 91 4.78 14.36 -13.77
CA TYR A 91 5.99 13.54 -13.68
C TYR A 91 6.06 12.48 -14.77
N TYR A 92 4.96 11.78 -15.05
CA TYR A 92 4.92 10.67 -16.00
C TYR A 92 4.44 11.07 -17.40
N HIS A 93 3.96 12.30 -17.58
CA HIS A 93 3.30 12.79 -18.80
C HIS A 93 2.12 11.90 -19.23
N LYS A 94 1.43 11.31 -18.25
CA LYS A 94 0.33 10.36 -18.44
C LYS A 94 -0.72 10.54 -17.36
N ASN A 95 -1.98 10.34 -17.72
CA ASN A 95 -3.08 10.32 -16.77
C ASN A 95 -3.25 8.94 -16.14
N ILE A 96 -3.56 8.92 -14.85
CA ILE A 96 -3.98 7.73 -14.10
C ILE A 96 -5.35 8.03 -13.49
N ILE A 97 -6.25 7.05 -13.52
CA ILE A 97 -7.61 7.20 -12.99
C ILE A 97 -7.91 6.04 -12.05
N PHE A 98 -8.32 6.35 -10.82
CA PHE A 98 -8.67 5.37 -9.79
C PHE A 98 -9.78 5.85 -8.85
#